data_AF-A0A3L8Q2Y1-F1
#
_entry.id   AF-A0A3L8Q2Y1-F1
#
_cell.length_a   1.000
_cell.length_b   1.000
_cell.length_c   1.000
_cell.angle_alpha   90.00
_cell.angle_beta   90.00
_cell.angle_gamma   90.00
#
_symmetry.space_group_name_H-M   'P 1'
#
loop_
_entity.id
_entity.type
_entity.pdbx_description
1 polymer ?
#
loop_
_entity_poly.entity_id
_entity_poly.type
_entity_poly.pdbx_seq_one_letter_code
_entity_poly.pdbx_strand_id
1 'polypeptide(L)'
;MSPLSLISMSPHSLQFLEVALSEPGPGIPQSLIVGDIDGTPCKRCGSERGRMEPQTPGMGSGAELGHWDSQSQDIGIARVGTLG
;
A
#
# COMPACT_ATOMS: atom_id res chain seq x y z
N MET A 1 2.53 -36.80 22.46
CA MET A 1 1.58 -36.31 21.42
C MET A 1 0.40 -35.71 22.16
N SER A 2 0.36 -34.38 22.30
CA SER A 2 -0.75 -33.68 22.96
C SER A 2 -1.75 -33.19 21.92
N PRO A 3 -3.07 -33.38 22.13
CA PRO A 3 -4.09 -33.08 21.14
C PRO A 3 -4.54 -31.61 21.24
N LEU A 4 -5.07 -31.09 20.13
CA LEU A 4 -5.69 -29.77 19.98
C LEU A 4 -4.68 -28.61 19.91
N SER A 5 -4.08 -28.44 18.72
CA SER A 5 -3.65 -27.13 18.26
C SER A 5 -4.85 -26.20 18.37
N LEU A 6 -4.87 -25.36 19.39
CA LEU A 6 -5.69 -24.15 19.40
C LEU A 6 -5.54 -23.53 18.00
N ILE A 7 -6.65 -23.26 17.33
CA ILE A 7 -6.64 -22.36 16.19
C ILE A 7 -6.06 -21.06 16.75
N SER A 8 -4.81 -20.76 16.42
CA SER A 8 -4.15 -19.56 16.91
C SER A 8 -4.93 -18.37 16.35
N MET A 9 -5.82 -17.78 17.16
CA MET A 9 -6.55 -16.56 16.84
C MET A 9 -5.62 -15.35 16.99
N SER A 10 -4.46 -15.39 16.35
CA SER A 10 -3.62 -14.20 16.25
C SER A 10 -4.37 -13.21 15.37
N PRO A 11 -4.65 -11.98 15.83
CA PRO A 11 -5.22 -10.96 14.96
C PRO A 11 -4.22 -10.69 13.84
N HIS A 12 -4.72 -10.63 12.61
CA HIS A 12 -3.94 -10.12 11.48
C HIS A 12 -3.72 -8.62 11.67
N SER A 13 -2.54 -8.13 11.29
CA SER A 13 -2.22 -6.71 11.35
C SER A 13 -2.06 -6.15 9.94
N LEU A 14 -2.72 -5.02 9.67
CA LEU A 14 -2.49 -4.20 8.50
C LEU A 14 -1.73 -2.94 8.95
N GLN A 15 -0.57 -2.70 8.37
CA GLN A 15 0.29 -1.56 8.70
C GLN A 15 0.54 -0.73 7.45
N PHE A 16 0.59 0.59 7.61
CA PHE A 16 0.93 1.53 6.56
C PHE A 16 2.15 2.32 6.96
N LEU A 17 3.13 2.40 6.05
CA LEU A 17 4.27 3.29 6.15
C LEU A 17 4.15 4.36 5.06
N GLU A 18 4.13 5.62 5.46
CA GLU A 18 4.17 6.78 4.57
C GLU A 18 5.50 7.52 4.74
N VAL A 19 6.17 7.78 3.63
CA VAL A 19 7.42 8.55 3.58
C VAL A 19 7.24 9.67 2.57
N ALA A 20 7.52 10.90 2.98
CA ALA A 20 7.56 12.07 2.12
C ALA A 20 8.93 12.74 2.20
N LEU A 21 9.50 13.06 1.04
CA LEU A 21 10.79 13.72 0.90
C LEU A 21 10.57 15.10 0.29
N SER A 22 11.12 16.15 0.92
CA SER A 22 11.02 17.51 0.40
C SER A 22 11.88 17.72 -0.85
N GLU A 23 13.07 17.09 -0.90
CA GLU A 23 14.02 17.18 -2.01
C GLU A 23 14.49 15.78 -2.39
N PRO A 24 13.72 15.02 -3.20
CA PRO A 24 14.13 13.70 -3.63
C PRO A 24 15.28 13.78 -4.64
N GLY A 25 16.25 12.87 -4.50
CA GLY A 25 17.28 12.69 -5.52
C GLY A 25 16.72 12.14 -6.84
N PRO A 26 17.48 12.22 -7.94
CA PRO A 26 17.04 11.69 -9.23
C PRO A 26 16.63 10.21 -9.13
N GLY A 27 15.41 9.88 -9.59
CA GLY A 27 14.87 8.52 -9.56
C GLY A 27 14.32 8.05 -8.21
N ILE A 28 14.31 8.92 -7.19
CA ILE A 28 13.68 8.64 -5.89
C ILE A 28 12.28 9.27 -5.88
N PRO A 29 11.22 8.55 -5.46
CA PRO A 29 9.89 9.13 -5.38
C PRO A 29 9.80 10.18 -4.26
N GLN A 30 9.09 11.27 -4.53
CA GLN A 30 8.83 12.34 -3.56
C GLN A 30 7.94 11.88 -2.40
N SER A 31 6.99 10.97 -2.67
CA SER A 31 6.21 10.28 -1.65
C SER A 31 6.14 8.79 -1.94
N LEU A 32 6.15 7.97 -0.89
CA LEU A 32 6.05 6.52 -0.96
C LEU A 32 5.13 6.04 0.15
N ILE A 33 4.15 5.22 -0.20
CA ILE A 33 3.29 4.52 0.75
C ILE A 33 3.39 3.03 0.51
N VAL A 34 3.64 2.29 1.59
CA VAL A 34 3.71 0.83 1.60
C VAL A 34 2.67 0.32 2.60
N GLY A 35 1.90 -0.68 2.18
CA GLY A 35 0.98 -1.41 3.05
C GLY A 35 1.43 -2.85 3.20
N ASP A 36 1.40 -3.36 4.43
CA ASP A 36 1.84 -4.71 4.79
C ASP A 36 0.76 -5.45 5.58
N ILE A 37 0.53 -6.71 5.25
CA ILE A 37 -0.30 -7.63 6.05
C ILE A 37 0.64 -8.62 6.73
N ASP A 38 0.63 -8.63 8.06
CA ASP A 38 1.51 -9.49 8.88
C ASP A 38 3.01 -9.38 8.52
N GLY A 39 3.44 -8.17 8.12
CA GLY A 39 4.81 -7.90 7.68
C GLY A 39 5.14 -8.31 6.25
N THR A 40 4.15 -8.71 5.45
CA THR A 40 4.31 -9.00 4.02
C THR A 40 3.79 -7.83 3.17
N PRO A 41 4.64 -7.22 2.30
CA PRO A 41 4.23 -6.11 1.45
C PRO A 41 3.13 -6.53 0.49
N CYS A 42 2.05 -5.76 0.51
CA CYS A 42 0.85 -6.06 -0.25
C CYS A 42 0.44 -4.91 -1.19
N LYS A 43 0.83 -3.67 -0.83
CA LYS A 43 0.53 -2.45 -1.60
C LYS A 43 1.75 -1.54 -1.67
N ARG A 44 1.95 -0.87 -2.81
CA ARG A 44 2.92 0.22 -2.93
C ARG A 44 2.35 1.33 -3.81
N CYS A 45 2.52 2.57 -3.39
CA CYS A 45 2.26 3.75 -4.20
C CYS A 45 3.46 4.69 -4.09
N GLY A 46 4.00 5.13 -5.23
CA GLY A 46 5.02 6.17 -5.28
C GLY A 46 4.49 7.38 -6.06
N SER A 47 4.89 8.60 -5.66
CA SER A 47 4.56 9.84 -6.39
C SER A 47 4.94 9.78 -7.88
N GLU A 48 6.01 9.03 -8.21
CA GLU A 48 6.43 8.74 -9.58
C GLU A 48 5.36 8.07 -10.47
N ARG A 49 4.47 7.26 -9.88
CA ARG A 49 3.40 6.54 -10.62
C ARG A 49 2.02 7.14 -10.45
N GLY A 50 1.81 7.99 -9.43
CA GLY A 50 0.51 8.65 -9.19
C GLY A 50 -0.66 7.70 -8.92
N ARG A 51 -0.42 6.41 -8.68
CA ARG A 51 -1.43 5.38 -8.46
C ARG A 51 -0.91 4.28 -7.54
N MET A 52 -1.79 3.73 -6.72
CA MET A 52 -1.51 2.55 -5.90
C MET A 52 -1.55 1.28 -6.74
N GLU A 53 -0.52 0.45 -6.62
CA GLU A 53 -0.40 -0.79 -7.37
C GLU A 53 -0.35 -2.01 -6.43
N PRO A 54 -1.02 -3.12 -6.80
CA PRO A 54 -0.89 -4.39 -6.10
C PRO A 54 0.54 -4.92 -6.26
N GLN A 55 1.15 -5.33 -5.15
CA GLN A 55 2.50 -5.91 -5.16
C GLN A 55 2.50 -7.43 -5.26
N THR A 56 1.35 -8.07 -5.06
CA THR A 56 1.19 -9.53 -5.09
C THR A 56 0.14 -9.90 -6.14
N PRO A 57 0.38 -10.89 -7.02
CA PRO A 57 -0.56 -11.28 -8.08
C PRO A 57 -1.99 -11.57 -7.59
N GLY A 58 -2.14 -12.26 -6.46
CA GLY A 58 -3.46 -12.57 -5.89
C GLY A 58 -4.25 -11.34 -5.43
N MET A 59 -3.56 -10.24 -5.15
CA MET A 59 -4.16 -8.98 -4.72
C MET A 59 -4.65 -8.13 -5.90
N GLY A 60 -4.02 -8.29 -7.07
CA GLY A 60 -4.47 -7.66 -8.31
C GLY A 60 -5.73 -8.31 -8.88
N SER A 61 -5.86 -9.64 -8.79
CA SER A 61 -7.00 -10.39 -9.33
C SER A 61 -8.21 -10.47 -8.39
N GLY A 62 -8.00 -10.33 -7.08
CA GLY A 62 -9.06 -10.44 -6.07
C GLY A 62 -9.73 -9.11 -5.68
N ALA A 63 -9.22 -7.97 -6.18
CA ALA A 63 -9.75 -6.65 -5.85
C ALA A 63 -10.96 -6.30 -6.72
N GLU A 64 -11.98 -5.68 -6.11
CA GLU A 64 -13.13 -5.15 -6.84
C GLU A 64 -12.71 -4.06 -7.84
N LEU A 65 -13.47 -3.93 -8.94
CA LEU A 65 -13.23 -2.92 -9.96
C LEU A 65 -13.27 -1.52 -9.32
N GLY A 66 -12.19 -0.75 -9.45
CA GLY A 66 -12.07 0.59 -8.88
C GLY A 66 -11.50 0.65 -7.45
N HIS A 67 -11.24 -0.48 -6.79
CA HIS A 67 -10.62 -0.53 -5.45
C HIS A 67 -9.29 0.24 -5.41
N TRP A 68 -8.40 -0.03 -6.37
CA TRP A 68 -7.09 0.60 -6.44
C TRP A 68 -7.15 2.11 -6.78
N ASP A 69 -8.17 2.53 -7.53
CA ASP A 69 -8.38 3.94 -7.86
C ASP A 69 -8.91 4.71 -6.64
N SER A 70 -9.85 4.10 -5.89
CA SER A 70 -10.36 4.65 -4.63
C SER A 70 -9.25 4.79 -3.58
N GLN A 71 -8.40 3.77 -3.43
CA GLN A 71 -7.26 3.82 -2.51
C GLN A 71 -6.25 4.91 -2.90
N SER A 72 -6.08 5.19 -4.20
CA SER A 72 -5.19 6.26 -4.66
C SER A 72 -5.75 7.67 -4.35
N GLN A 73 -7.08 7.83 -4.35
CA GLN A 73 -7.73 9.09 -4.00
C GLN A 73 -7.71 9.37 -2.50
N ASP A 74 -8.02 8.36 -1.67
CA ASP A 74 -8.08 8.46 -0.21
C ASP A 74 -6.74 8.90 0.40
N ILE A 75 -5.65 8.41 -0.19
CA ILE A 75 -4.28 8.71 0.21
C ILE A 75 -3.80 10.10 -0.28
N GLY A 76 -4.59 10.81 -1.08
CA GLY A 76 -4.25 12.17 -1.53
C GLY A 76 -3.24 12.22 -2.68
N ILE A 77 -2.96 11.11 -3.37
CA ILE A 77 -2.12 11.08 -4.59
C ILE A 77 -2.76 11.91 -5.73
N ALA A 78 -4.05 12.25 -5.62
CA ALA A 78 -4.80 13.03 -6.59
C ALA A 78 -4.52 14.55 -6.60
N ARG A 79 -3.58 15.10 -5.81
CA ARG A 79 -3.36 16.58 -5.77
C ARG A 79 -1.92 17.08 -5.91
N VAL A 80 -1.03 16.38 -6.61
CA VAL A 80 0.15 17.03 -7.19
C VAL A 80 -0.20 17.51 -8.59
N GLY A 81 -0.98 18.60 -8.67
CA GLY A 81 -1.45 19.14 -9.94
C GLY A 81 -2.28 20.42 -9.86
N THR A 82 -2.16 21.23 -8.80
CA THR A 82 -2.71 22.60 -8.80
C THR A 82 -2.06 23.45 -7.70
N LEU A 83 -0.84 23.92 -7.95
CA LEU A 83 -0.39 25.20 -7.43
C LEU A 83 0.01 26.03 -8.66
N GLY A 84 -0.94 26.85 -9.10
CA GLY A 84 -0.80 27.97 -10.02
C GLY A 84 -1.58 29.13 -9.44
#